data_AF-A0A950WMR3-F1
#
_entry.id   AF-A0A950WMR3-F1
#
_cell.length_a   1.000
_cell.length_b   1.000
_cell.length_c   1.000
_cell.angle_alpha   90.00
_cell.angle_beta   90.00
_cell.angle_gamma   90.00
#
_symmetry.space_group_name_H-M   'P 1'
#
loop_
_entity.id
_entity.type
_entity.pdbx_description
1 polymer ?
#
loop_
_entity_poly.entity_id
_entity_poly.type
_entity_poly.pdbx_seq_one_letter_code
_entity_poly.pdbx_strand_id
1 'polypeptide(L)'
;MILPALSGASLLVLAAIGPVTDTAAIAHMSTQQKNAAVQAYVTRATECVAQKIAADPRFAKNPDDLGDLIVSSMPGCAERMRAMIDSYDRYFGEGAGEAFFSGPYLDVLPTAVANWVRDSRPIGAAAEDTH
;
A
#
# COMPACT_ATOMS: atom_id res chain seq x y z
N MET A 1 -30.55 4.68 68.27
CA MET A 1 -29.96 3.32 68.20
C MET A 1 -29.20 3.22 66.87
N ILE A 2 -27.86 3.23 66.91
CA ILE A 2 -26.92 2.13 66.60
C ILE A 2 -26.67 1.95 65.07
N LEU A 3 -25.37 2.04 64.71
CA LEU A 3 -24.60 1.88 63.44
C LEU A 3 -24.88 0.56 62.65
N PRO A 4 -24.36 0.30 61.40
CA PRO A 4 -23.06 0.73 60.85
C PRO A 4 -22.92 1.03 59.33
N ALA A 5 -21.72 1.53 59.00
CA ALA A 5 -21.16 1.70 57.68
C ALA A 5 -20.91 0.38 56.94
N LEU A 6 -20.99 0.38 55.61
CA LEU A 6 -20.31 -0.58 54.74
C LEU A 6 -19.84 0.12 53.47
N SER A 7 -18.53 0.37 53.43
CA SER A 7 -17.76 0.87 52.32
C SER A 7 -17.85 -0.09 51.14
N GLY A 8 -18.44 0.33 50.03
CA GLY A 8 -18.33 -0.35 48.74
C GLY A 8 -17.21 0.28 47.92
N ALA A 9 -15.97 -0.16 48.11
CA ALA A 9 -14.90 0.15 47.16
C ALA A 9 -15.17 -0.66 45.89
N SER A 10 -15.81 -0.05 44.89
CA SER A 10 -15.95 -0.64 43.56
C SER A 10 -14.56 -0.73 42.93
N LEU A 11 -14.01 -1.94 42.88
CA LEU A 11 -12.87 -2.25 42.01
C LEU A 11 -13.35 -2.12 40.56
N LEU A 12 -13.09 -0.96 39.94
CA LEU A 12 -13.07 -0.85 38.50
C LEU A 12 -11.83 -1.61 38.02
N VAL A 13 -12.02 -2.89 37.68
CA VAL A 13 -11.03 -3.61 36.86
C VAL A 13 -11.14 -3.02 35.45
N LEU A 14 -10.39 -1.95 35.20
CA LEU A 14 -10.05 -1.57 33.84
C LEU A 14 -9.12 -2.66 33.31
N ALA A 15 -9.71 -3.68 32.69
CA ALA A 15 -8.93 -4.54 31.82
C ALA A 15 -8.48 -3.66 30.64
N ALA A 16 -7.19 -3.36 30.57
CA ALA A 16 -6.54 -2.87 29.37
C ALA A 16 -6.53 -4.01 28.35
N ILE A 17 -7.68 -4.27 27.72
CA ILE A 17 -7.74 -5.07 26.51
C ILE A 17 -7.05 -4.25 25.42
N GLY A 18 -5.77 -4.53 25.20
CA GLY A 18 -5.11 -4.19 23.94
C GLY A 18 -5.87 -4.82 22.75
N PRO A 19 -5.50 -4.52 21.50
CA PRO A 19 -6.28 -4.89 20.31
C PRO A 19 -6.14 -6.40 20.00
N VAL A 20 -6.67 -7.26 20.87
CA VAL A 20 -6.68 -8.71 20.67
C VAL A 20 -7.70 -9.12 19.59
N THR A 21 -8.62 -8.22 19.24
CA THR A 21 -9.67 -8.45 18.25
C THR A 21 -9.14 -8.43 16.82
N ASP A 22 -8.17 -7.57 16.48
CA ASP A 22 -7.66 -7.45 15.11
C ASP A 22 -6.85 -8.69 14.70
N THR A 23 -5.95 -9.17 15.57
CA THR A 23 -5.10 -10.33 15.25
C THR A 23 -5.92 -11.62 15.12
N ALA A 24 -6.90 -11.82 16.00
CA ALA A 24 -7.80 -12.96 15.92
C ALA A 24 -8.68 -12.91 14.66
N ALA A 25 -9.21 -11.73 14.31
CA ALA A 25 -9.99 -11.56 13.08
C ALA A 25 -9.16 -11.85 11.82
N ILE A 26 -7.93 -11.33 11.75
CA ILE A 26 -7.00 -11.57 10.62
C ILE A 26 -6.60 -13.04 10.51
N ALA A 27 -6.47 -13.76 11.64
CA ALA A 27 -6.15 -15.19 11.65
C ALA A 27 -7.25 -16.05 11.01
N HIS A 28 -8.51 -15.61 11.06
CA HIS A 28 -9.64 -16.29 10.43
C HIS A 28 -9.89 -15.87 8.97
N MET A 29 -9.18 -14.86 8.46
CA MET A 29 -9.33 -14.42 7.07
C MET A 29 -8.71 -15.41 6.09
N SER A 30 -9.41 -15.66 4.99
CA SER A 30 -8.84 -16.37 3.84
C SER A 30 -7.77 -15.53 3.14
N THR A 31 -6.88 -16.19 2.40
CA THR A 31 -5.85 -15.50 1.60
C THR A 31 -6.45 -14.47 0.65
N GLN A 32 -7.61 -14.76 0.06
CA GLN A 32 -8.31 -13.82 -0.83
C GLN A 32 -8.76 -12.55 -0.09
N GLN A 33 -9.27 -12.70 1.14
CA GLN A 33 -9.68 -11.54 1.94
C GLN A 33 -8.47 -10.68 2.34
N LYS A 34 -7.35 -11.33 2.70
CA LYS A 34 -6.09 -10.63 3.00
C LYS A 34 -5.55 -9.88 1.78
N ASN A 35 -5.54 -10.52 0.60
CA ASN A 35 -5.14 -9.91 -0.66
C ASN A 35 -6.03 -8.70 -1.00
N ALA A 36 -7.34 -8.82 -0.85
CA ALA A 36 -8.27 -7.71 -1.08
C ALA A 36 -8.02 -6.53 -0.13
N ALA A 37 -7.65 -6.81 1.12
CA ALA A 37 -7.36 -5.78 2.12
C ALA A 37 -6.08 -4.98 1.82
N VAL A 38 -5.05 -5.60 1.24
CA VAL A 38 -3.80 -4.93 0.86
C VAL A 38 -3.87 -4.27 -0.51
N GLN A 39 -4.77 -4.70 -1.39
CA GLN A 39 -4.85 -4.27 -2.79
C GLN A 39 -4.88 -2.74 -2.97
N ALA A 40 -5.64 -2.03 -2.14
CA ALA A 40 -5.74 -0.56 -2.23
C ALA A 40 -4.40 0.14 -1.95
N TYR A 41 -3.55 -0.43 -1.10
CA TYR A 41 -2.23 0.12 -0.81
C TYR A 41 -1.27 -0.15 -1.97
N VAL A 42 -1.33 -1.34 -2.56
CA VAL A 42 -0.57 -1.69 -3.77
C VAL A 42 -0.92 -0.73 -4.91
N THR A 43 -2.21 -0.55 -5.19
CA THR A 43 -2.67 0.38 -6.23
C THR A 43 -2.18 1.81 -5.98
N ARG A 44 -2.31 2.33 -4.76
CA ARG A 44 -1.87 3.70 -4.43
C ARG A 44 -0.36 3.89 -4.55
N ALA A 45 0.44 2.87 -4.22
CA ALA A 45 1.88 2.91 -4.38
C ALA A 45 2.26 2.93 -5.87
N THR A 46 1.65 2.05 -6.67
CA THR A 46 1.84 2.00 -8.12
C THR A 46 1.40 3.29 -8.81
N GLU A 47 0.24 3.84 -8.45
CA GLU A 47 -0.26 5.10 -8.99
C GLU A 47 0.68 6.27 -8.68
N CYS A 48 1.24 6.34 -7.47
CA CYS A 48 2.22 7.37 -7.14
C CYS A 48 3.44 7.32 -8.07
N VAL A 49 3.98 6.11 -8.32
CA VAL A 49 5.11 5.92 -9.24
C VAL A 49 4.71 6.33 -10.65
N ALA A 50 3.58 5.85 -11.14
CA ALA A 50 3.11 6.13 -12.49
C ALA A 50 2.87 7.64 -12.73
N GLN A 51 2.28 8.34 -11.76
CA GLN A 51 2.09 9.79 -11.82
C GLN A 51 3.41 10.55 -11.85
N LYS A 52 4.42 10.13 -11.07
CA LYS A 52 5.74 10.77 -11.10
C LYS A 52 6.45 10.57 -12.42
N ILE A 53 6.38 9.38 -12.99
CA ILE A 53 6.95 9.09 -14.32
C ILE A 53 6.23 9.93 -15.38
N ALA A 54 4.90 10.00 -15.35
CA ALA A 54 4.13 10.81 -16.29
C ALA A 54 4.45 12.31 -16.18
N ALA A 55 4.82 12.79 -14.98
CA ALA A 55 5.25 14.16 -14.76
C ALA A 55 6.74 14.40 -15.08
N ASP A 56 7.53 13.36 -15.33
CA ASP A 56 8.95 13.47 -15.61
C ASP A 56 9.19 13.84 -17.10
N PRO A 57 9.84 14.97 -17.40
CA PRO A 57 10.12 15.37 -18.79
C PRO A 57 10.97 14.36 -19.56
N ARG A 58 11.74 13.52 -18.87
CA ARG A 58 12.55 12.46 -19.49
C ARG A 58 11.66 11.38 -20.08
N PHE A 59 10.50 11.11 -19.49
CA PHE A 59 9.54 10.13 -20.00
C PHE A 59 9.06 10.46 -21.43
N ALA A 60 8.80 11.74 -21.70
CA ALA A 60 8.41 12.21 -23.04
C ALA A 60 9.55 12.14 -24.07
N LYS A 61 10.81 12.19 -23.62
CA LYS A 61 12.00 12.22 -24.50
C LYS A 61 12.56 10.84 -24.78
N ASN A 62 12.48 9.93 -23.80
CA ASN A 62 13.01 8.59 -23.91
C ASN A 62 12.15 7.62 -23.08
N PRO A 63 11.04 7.12 -23.64
CA PRO A 63 10.15 6.18 -22.94
C PRO A 63 10.78 4.80 -22.75
N ASP A 64 11.86 4.47 -23.46
CA ASP A 64 12.56 3.19 -23.36
C ASP A 64 13.35 3.04 -22.05
N ASP A 65 13.58 4.15 -21.34
CA ASP A 65 14.27 4.19 -20.05
C ASP A 65 13.33 4.08 -18.84
N LEU A 66 12.23 3.33 -19.00
CA LEU A 66 11.17 3.23 -17.99
C LEU A 66 11.69 2.71 -16.64
N GLY A 67 12.67 1.80 -16.66
CA GLY A 67 13.29 1.25 -15.46
C GLY A 67 13.96 2.33 -14.59
N ASP A 68 14.79 3.18 -15.18
CA ASP A 68 15.48 4.26 -14.45
C ASP A 68 14.50 5.34 -13.99
N LEU A 69 13.44 5.59 -14.76
CA LEU A 69 12.35 6.49 -14.36
C LEU A 69 11.56 5.95 -13.17
N ILE A 70 11.33 4.63 -13.10
CA ILE A 70 10.73 3.98 -11.94
C ILE A 70 11.63 4.18 -10.72
N VAL A 71 12.90 3.77 -10.79
CA VAL A 71 13.85 3.86 -9.67
C VAL A 71 13.98 5.29 -9.16
N SER A 72 14.10 6.26 -10.07
CA SER A 72 14.20 7.68 -9.69
C SER A 72 12.90 8.27 -9.13
N SER A 73 11.74 7.67 -9.44
CA SER A 73 10.44 8.09 -8.90
C SER A 73 10.16 7.53 -7.50
N MET A 74 10.74 6.38 -7.14
CA MET A 74 10.45 5.68 -5.88
C MET A 74 10.69 6.52 -4.61
N PRO A 75 11.78 7.30 -4.47
CA PRO A 75 12.02 8.09 -3.26
C PRO A 75 10.88 9.05 -2.94
N GLY A 76 10.24 9.64 -3.96
CA GLY A 76 9.10 10.52 -3.76
C GLY A 76 7.78 9.80 -3.43
N CYS A 77 7.76 8.47 -3.48
CA CYS A 77 6.62 7.60 -3.17
C CYS A 77 6.88 6.72 -1.93
N ALA A 78 7.99 6.95 -1.22
CA ALA A 78 8.44 6.12 -0.10
C ALA A 78 7.36 5.93 0.98
N GLU A 79 6.61 6.98 1.33
CA GLU A 79 5.50 6.88 2.30
C GLU A 79 4.38 5.93 1.84
N ARG A 80 4.06 5.94 0.54
CA ARG A 80 3.04 5.04 -0.02
C ARG A 80 3.53 3.60 -0.06
N MET A 81 4.80 3.40 -0.41
CA MET A 81 5.44 2.08 -0.41
C MET A 81 5.56 1.52 1.01
N ARG A 82 5.91 2.36 1.99
CA ARG A 82 5.97 1.96 3.40
C ARG A 82 4.60 1.58 3.93
N ALA A 83 3.56 2.36 3.63
CA ALA A 83 2.19 1.99 4.01
C ALA A 83 1.72 0.66 3.38
N MET A 84 2.18 0.35 2.17
CA MET A 84 1.94 -0.95 1.52
C MET A 84 2.68 -2.09 2.24
N ILE A 85 3.95 -1.91 2.57
CA ILE A 85 4.77 -2.87 3.32
C ILE A 85 4.13 -3.14 4.70
N ASP A 86 3.84 -2.09 5.46
CA ASP A 86 3.23 -2.19 6.79
C ASP A 86 1.84 -2.87 6.72
N SER A 87 1.08 -2.60 5.66
CA SER A 87 -0.20 -3.27 5.45
C SER A 87 0.00 -4.76 5.14
N TYR A 88 1.00 -5.14 4.35
CA TYR A 88 1.30 -6.54 4.09
C TYR A 88 1.72 -7.26 5.37
N ASP A 89 2.62 -6.66 6.15
CA ASP A 89 3.06 -7.24 7.43
C ASP A 89 1.89 -7.48 8.39
N ARG A 90 0.92 -6.55 8.42
CA ARG A 90 -0.29 -6.70 9.24
C ARG A 90 -1.11 -7.93 8.89
N TYR A 91 -1.28 -8.26 7.60
CA TYR A 91 -2.15 -9.36 7.18
C TYR A 91 -1.42 -10.70 7.00
N PHE A 92 -0.12 -10.66 6.68
CA PHE A 92 0.67 -11.83 6.31
C PHE A 92 1.78 -12.18 7.30
N GLY A 93 2.06 -11.31 8.27
CA GLY A 93 3.08 -11.50 9.30
C GLY A 93 4.30 -10.63 9.07
N GLU A 94 5.07 -10.38 10.14
CA GLU A 94 6.26 -9.53 10.11
C GLU A 94 7.28 -10.01 9.06
N GLY A 95 7.77 -9.08 8.25
CA GLY A 95 8.74 -9.33 7.18
C GLY A 95 8.12 -9.77 5.86
N ALA A 96 6.82 -10.08 5.82
CA ALA A 96 6.13 -10.45 4.59
C ALA A 96 6.00 -9.25 3.63
N GLY A 97 5.85 -8.04 4.15
CA GLY A 97 5.76 -6.80 3.38
C GLY A 97 7.06 -6.45 2.68
N GLU A 98 8.19 -6.58 3.37
CA GLU A 98 9.50 -6.37 2.75
C GLU A 98 9.77 -7.42 1.66
N ALA A 99 9.47 -8.71 1.94
CA ALA A 99 9.61 -9.77 0.95
C ALA A 99 8.68 -9.59 -0.26
N PHE A 100 7.46 -9.09 -0.04
CA PHE A 100 6.53 -8.74 -1.10
C PHE A 100 7.05 -7.57 -1.92
N PHE A 101 7.54 -6.51 -1.26
CA PHE A 101 8.10 -5.32 -1.91
C PHE A 101 9.32 -5.68 -2.75
N SER A 102 10.32 -6.34 -2.18
CA SER A 102 11.59 -6.66 -2.86
C SER A 102 11.49 -7.76 -3.92
N GLY A 103 10.35 -8.44 -4.04
CA GLY A 103 10.11 -9.49 -5.01
C GLY A 103 8.87 -9.20 -5.86
N PRO A 104 7.72 -9.83 -5.57
CA PRO A 104 6.53 -9.78 -6.44
C PRO A 104 6.10 -8.37 -6.86
N TYR A 105 6.16 -7.38 -5.98
CA TYR A 105 5.78 -6.01 -6.31
C TYR A 105 6.72 -5.39 -7.35
N LEU A 106 8.04 -5.47 -7.14
CA LEU A 106 9.03 -4.92 -8.07
C LEU A 106 9.07 -5.68 -9.39
N ASP A 107 8.80 -6.99 -9.40
CA ASP A 107 8.74 -7.79 -10.63
C ASP A 107 7.62 -7.33 -11.57
N VAL A 108 6.46 -6.95 -11.02
CA VAL A 108 5.29 -6.54 -11.82
C VAL A 108 5.20 -5.03 -12.04
N LEU A 109 5.89 -4.22 -11.23
CA LEU A 109 5.81 -2.77 -11.26
C LEU A 109 6.11 -2.16 -12.65
N PRO A 110 7.15 -2.58 -13.39
CA PRO A 110 7.41 -2.04 -14.73
C PRO A 110 6.23 -2.24 -15.69
N THR A 111 5.65 -3.44 -15.70
CA THR A 111 4.49 -3.76 -16.55
C THR A 111 3.26 -2.98 -16.12
N ALA A 112 3.00 -2.88 -14.81
CA ALA A 112 1.86 -2.13 -14.28
C ALA A 112 1.92 -0.64 -14.64
N VAL A 113 3.11 -0.03 -14.50
CA VAL A 113 3.36 1.37 -14.86
C VAL A 113 3.24 1.57 -16.37
N ALA A 114 3.84 0.70 -17.18
CA ALA A 114 3.76 0.79 -18.64
C ALA A 114 2.31 0.77 -19.15
N ASN A 115 1.48 -0.11 -18.56
CA ASN A 115 0.05 -0.17 -18.86
C ASN A 115 -0.67 1.11 -18.44
N TRP A 116 -0.44 1.59 -17.21
CA TRP A 116 -1.06 2.82 -16.71
C TRP A 116 -0.78 4.02 -17.61
N VAL A 117 0.47 4.15 -18.04
CA VAL A 117 0.93 5.22 -18.92
C VAL A 117 0.31 5.10 -20.32
N ARG A 118 0.18 3.88 -20.85
CA ARG A 118 -0.53 3.64 -22.11
C ARG A 118 -2.01 4.04 -22.01
N ASP A 119 -2.66 3.69 -20.91
CA ASP A 119 -4.08 3.96 -20.69
C ASP A 119 -4.35 5.45 -20.40
N SER A 120 -3.35 6.16 -19.86
CA SER A 120 -3.42 7.60 -19.57
C SER A 120 -3.13 8.49 -20.78
N ARG A 121 -2.65 7.94 -21.90
CA ARG A 121 -2.50 8.71 -23.15
C ARG A 121 -3.89 8.97 -23.75
N PRO A 122 -4.26 10.24 -24.04
CA PRO A 122 -5.49 10.50 -24.77
C PRO A 122 -5.43 9.82 -26.14
N ILE A 123 -6.55 9.21 -26.56
CA ILE A 123 -6.73 8.46 -27.82
C ILE A 123 -6.32 9.27 -29.09
N GLY A 124 -6.07 10.59 -28.97
CA GLY A 124 -5.71 11.48 -30.07
C GLY A 124 -4.21 11.70 -30.37
N ALA A 125 -3.26 11.15 -29.60
CA ALA A 125 -1.83 11.43 -29.81
C ALA A 125 -1.17 10.60 -30.95
N ALA A 126 -1.93 9.78 -31.67
CA ALA A 126 -1.43 8.96 -32.78
C ALA A 126 -1.78 9.52 -34.18
N ALA A 127 -2.19 10.79 -34.28
CA ALA A 127 -2.68 11.37 -35.54
C ALA A 127 -1.87 12.57 -36.09
N GLU A 128 -0.62 12.77 -35.65
CA GLU A 128 0.28 13.78 -36.23
C GLU A 128 1.67 13.17 -36.48
N ASP A 129 1.76 12.27 -37.45
CA ASP A 129 3.01 11.94 -38.15
C ASP A 129 2.66 11.59 -39.60
N THR A 130 2.23 12.60 -40.35
CA THR A 130 2.24 12.61 -41.82
C THR A 130 2.44 14.04 -42.29
N HIS A 131 3.69 14.46 -42.40
CA HIS A 131 4.12 15.39 -43.45
C HIS A 131 5.58 15.16 -43.84
#